data_AF-A0A0F2JD11-F1
#
_entry.id   AF-A0A0F2JD11-F1
#
_cell.length_a   1.000
_cell.length_b   1.000
_cell.length_c   1.000
_cell.angle_alpha   90.00
_cell.angle_beta   90.00
_cell.angle_gamma   90.00
#
_symmetry.space_group_name_H-M   'P 1'
#
loop_
_entity.id
_entity.type
_entity.pdbx_description
1 polymer ?
#
loop_
_entity_poly.entity_id
_entity_poly.type
_entity_poly.pdbx_seq_one_letter_code
_entity_poly.pdbx_strand_id
1 'polypeptide(L)'
;MPGSVIPKYFWRNEDQFQDTGIGFSLIYDGVVASTAFSSCRFENLLEIGIETLEKYRGKGFALYVCSVLINYCIENGLEPIWACRMENIASYQLAHKLGFTSTLYIPYYRLSV
;
A
#
# COMPACT_ATOMS: atom_id res chain seq x y z
N MET A 1 -3.91 13.19 4.61
CA MET A 1 -3.23 13.32 3.30
C MET A 1 -4.29 13.32 2.21
N PRO A 2 -4.33 14.31 1.30
CA PRO A 2 -5.16 14.21 0.09
C PRO A 2 -4.58 13.13 -0.84
N GLY A 3 -5.45 12.38 -1.51
CA GLY A 3 -5.04 11.28 -2.39
C GLY A 3 -6.20 10.40 -2.82
N SER A 4 -5.90 9.40 -3.63
CA SER A 4 -6.87 8.40 -4.11
C SER A 4 -6.95 7.17 -3.19
N VAL A 5 -5.86 6.85 -2.50
CA VAL A 5 -5.73 5.68 -1.63
C VAL A 5 -5.55 6.17 -0.19
N ILE A 6 -6.65 6.35 0.55
CA ILE A 6 -6.64 6.94 1.89
C ILE A 6 -7.01 5.86 2.93
N PRO A 7 -6.18 5.59 3.96
CA PRO A 7 -6.41 4.53 4.94
C PRO A 7 -7.81 4.51 5.56
N LYS A 8 -8.41 5.68 5.82
CA LYS A 8 -9.75 5.78 6.43
C LYS A 8 -10.86 5.06 5.67
N TYR A 9 -10.69 4.82 4.36
CA TYR A 9 -11.70 4.16 3.53
C TYR A 9 -11.53 2.64 3.47
N PHE A 10 -10.46 2.10 4.06
CA PHE A 10 -10.15 0.68 4.10
C PHE A 10 -10.49 0.03 5.45
N TRP A 11 -10.69 0.85 6.48
CA TRP A 11 -10.93 0.40 7.84
C TRP A 11 -12.28 0.91 8.31
N ARG A 12 -12.96 0.12 9.15
CA ARG A 12 -14.28 0.49 9.70
C ARG A 12 -14.19 1.73 10.57
N ASN A 13 -13.14 1.83 11.38
CA ASN A 13 -12.87 2.94 12.29
C ASN A 13 -11.39 2.93 12.71
N GLU A 14 -11.00 3.94 13.48
CA GLU A 14 -9.64 4.11 13.99
C GLU A 14 -9.23 3.00 14.96
N ASP A 15 -10.14 2.56 15.84
CA ASP A 15 -9.88 1.48 16.81
C ASP A 15 -9.46 0.18 16.11
N GLN A 16 -10.14 -0.19 15.02
CA GLN A 16 -9.80 -1.38 14.23
C GLN A 16 -8.41 -1.27 13.59
N PHE A 17 -8.06 -0.07 13.10
CA PHE A 17 -6.73 0.18 12.54
C PHE A 17 -5.65 0.15 13.62
N GLN A 18 -5.92 0.65 14.82
CA GLN A 18 -4.97 0.61 15.94
C GLN A 18 -4.71 -0.81 16.45
N ASP A 19 -5.71 -1.68 16.42
CA ASP A 19 -5.61 -3.05 16.91
C ASP A 19 -4.77 -3.96 15.99
N THR A 20 -5.04 -3.91 14.68
CA THR A 20 -4.43 -4.86 13.72
C THR A 20 -3.75 -4.20 12.52
N GLY A 21 -4.07 -2.93 12.28
CA GLY A 21 -3.50 -2.15 11.19
C GLY A 21 -2.08 -1.69 11.49
N ILE A 22 -1.36 -1.32 10.43
CA ILE A 22 -0.04 -0.71 10.52
C ILE A 22 0.19 0.17 9.30
N GLY A 23 1.00 1.21 9.45
CA GLY A 23 1.42 2.03 8.32
C GLY A 23 2.65 2.85 8.64
N PHE A 24 3.38 3.18 7.59
CA PHE A 24 4.61 3.96 7.63
C PHE A 24 4.47 5.13 6.68
N SER A 25 5.00 6.28 7.09
CA SER A 25 4.99 7.51 6.30
C SER A 25 6.41 8.01 6.10
N LEU A 26 6.75 8.30 4.85
CA LEU A 26 7.96 9.02 4.49
C LEU A 26 7.68 10.52 4.57
N ILE A 27 8.41 11.20 5.46
CA ILE A 27 8.35 12.64 5.62
C ILE A 27 9.52 13.27 4.85
N TYR A 28 9.20 14.22 3.97
CA TYR A 28 10.18 14.97 3.17
C TYR A 28 9.85 16.46 3.26
N ASP A 29 10.82 17.28 3.65
CA ASP A 29 10.65 18.72 3.91
C ASP A 29 9.48 19.04 4.86
N GLY A 30 9.33 18.25 5.93
CA GLY A 30 8.26 18.41 6.91
C GLY A 30 6.86 18.00 6.42
N VAL A 31 6.74 17.44 5.21
CA VAL A 31 5.46 17.00 4.61
C VAL A 31 5.43 15.48 4.51
N VAL A 32 4.30 14.86 4.86
CA VAL A 32 4.04 13.43 4.58
C VAL A 32 3.95 13.26 3.06
N ALA A 33 5.02 12.74 2.46
CA ALA A 33 5.19 12.66 1.02
C ALA A 33 4.62 11.36 0.44
N SER A 34 4.76 10.26 1.18
CA SER A 34 4.31 8.93 0.79
C SER A 34 3.94 8.12 2.03
N THR A 35 2.86 7.35 1.97
CA THR A 35 2.37 6.51 3.08
C THR A 35 2.03 5.12 2.56
N ALA A 36 2.72 4.10 3.06
CA ALA A 36 2.31 2.70 2.91
C ALA A 36 1.56 2.25 4.16
N PHE A 37 0.51 1.47 4.00
CA PHE A 37 -0.31 0.97 5.10
C PHE A 37 -0.93 -0.38 4.78
N SER A 38 -1.39 -1.09 5.80
CA SER A 38 -2.24 -2.27 5.65
C SER A 38 -3.61 -1.85 5.13
N SER A 39 -3.88 -2.04 3.85
CA SER A 39 -5.21 -1.80 3.26
C SER A 39 -6.21 -2.90 3.64
N CYS A 40 -5.71 -4.10 3.94
CA CYS A 40 -6.50 -5.18 4.51
C CYS A 40 -5.59 -6.07 5.37
N ARG A 41 -6.18 -6.67 6.41
CA ARG A 41 -5.56 -7.70 7.24
C ARG A 41 -6.48 -8.91 7.34
N PHE A 42 -5.92 -10.08 7.07
CA PHE A 42 -6.61 -11.34 7.25
C PHE A 42 -5.60 -12.43 7.62
N GLU A 43 -5.74 -13.02 8.81
CA GLU A 43 -4.77 -13.98 9.36
C GLU A 43 -3.33 -13.41 9.31
N ASN A 44 -2.39 -14.11 8.65
CA ASN A 44 -1.02 -13.65 8.45
C ASN A 44 -0.85 -12.78 7.19
N LEU A 45 -1.90 -12.57 6.40
CA LEU A 45 -1.83 -11.76 5.17
C LEU A 45 -1.99 -10.27 5.46
N LEU A 46 -1.14 -9.46 4.85
CA LEU A 46 -1.22 -8.00 4.87
C LEU A 46 -1.26 -7.47 3.43
N GLU A 47 -2.40 -6.92 3.01
CA GLU A 47 -2.49 -6.21 1.73
C GLU A 47 -1.88 -4.81 1.85
N ILE A 48 -0.99 -4.46 0.94
CA ILE A 48 -0.31 -3.16 0.93
C ILE A 48 -1.13 -2.12 0.15
N GLY A 49 -1.59 -1.09 0.86
CA GLY A 49 -2.05 0.17 0.31
C GLY A 49 -0.92 1.20 0.29
N ILE A 50 -0.84 2.01 -0.77
CA ILE A 50 0.18 3.06 -0.91
C ILE A 50 -0.40 4.29 -1.59
N GLU A 51 -0.10 5.47 -1.04
CA GLU A 51 -0.35 6.75 -1.69
C GLU A 51 0.91 7.62 -1.62
N THR A 52 1.18 8.34 -2.71
CA THR A 52 2.28 9.31 -2.79
C THR A 52 1.73 10.59 -3.36
N LEU A 53 1.93 11.70 -2.64
CA LEU A 53 1.50 13.01 -3.12
C LEU A 53 2.04 13.25 -4.52
N GLU A 54 1.19 13.79 -5.40
CA GLU A 54 1.50 13.96 -6.82
C GLU A 54 2.84 14.66 -7.07
N LYS A 55 3.13 15.74 -6.33
CA LYS A 55 4.39 16.49 -6.41
C LYS A 55 5.67 15.69 -6.05
N TYR A 56 5.53 14.53 -5.42
CA TYR A 56 6.62 13.65 -5.01
C TYR A 56 6.65 12.31 -5.76
N ARG A 57 5.74 12.09 -6.72
CA ARG A 57 5.77 10.90 -7.58
C ARG A 57 7.03 10.91 -8.46
N GLY A 58 7.48 9.72 -8.86
CA GLY A 58 8.71 9.55 -9.65
C GLY A 58 10.03 9.69 -8.87
N LYS A 59 10.00 10.04 -7.58
CA LYS A 59 11.20 10.19 -6.73
C LYS A 59 11.60 8.93 -5.95
N GLY A 60 10.95 7.80 -6.20
CA GLY A 60 11.21 6.53 -5.50
C GLY A 60 10.63 6.43 -4.08
N PHE A 61 9.89 7.44 -3.59
CA PHE A 61 9.37 7.43 -2.21
C PHE A 61 8.44 6.26 -1.90
N ALA A 62 7.58 5.88 -2.85
CA ALA A 62 6.72 4.70 -2.72
C ALA A 62 7.54 3.41 -2.53
N LEU A 63 8.68 3.28 -3.22
CA LEU A 63 9.58 2.14 -3.07
C LEU A 63 10.09 2.07 -1.63
N TYR A 64 10.65 3.17 -1.12
CA TYR A 64 11.22 3.21 0.23
C TYR A 64 10.19 2.88 1.31
N VAL A 65 9.03 3.54 1.28
CA VAL A 65 8.03 3.35 2.34
C VAL A 65 7.38 1.95 2.27
N CYS A 66 7.18 1.40 1.07
CA CYS A 66 6.72 0.02 0.93
C CYS A 66 7.78 -1.00 1.37
N SER A 67 9.07 -0.77 1.11
CA SER A 67 10.15 -1.63 1.61
C SER A 67 10.15 -1.70 3.15
N VAL A 68 9.90 -0.58 3.83
CA VAL A 68 9.77 -0.56 5.30
C VAL A 68 8.58 -1.41 5.76
N LEU A 69 7.42 -1.28 5.11
CA LEU A 69 6.25 -2.08 5.44
C LEU A 69 6.46 -3.57 5.17
N ILE A 70 7.13 -3.93 4.07
CA ILE A 70 7.46 -5.33 3.74
C ILE A 70 8.41 -5.92 4.79
N ASN A 71 9.44 -5.18 5.20
CA ASN A 71 10.34 -5.63 6.27
C ASN A 71 9.59 -5.86 7.57
N TYR A 72 8.70 -4.93 7.95
CA TYR A 72 7.82 -5.11 9.11
C TYR A 72 6.99 -6.40 8.98
N CYS A 73 6.43 -6.68 7.80
CA CYS A 73 5.69 -7.93 7.59
C CYS A 73 6.56 -9.15 7.87
N ILE A 74 7.73 -9.23 7.25
CA ILE A 74 8.65 -10.38 7.38
C ILE A 74 9.08 -10.57 8.84
N GLU A 75 9.45 -9.49 9.53
CA GLU A 75 9.88 -9.52 10.94
C GLU A 75 8.77 -9.98 11.90
N ASN A 76 7.50 -9.78 11.53
CA ASN A 76 6.34 -10.13 12.34
C ASN A 76 5.62 -11.41 11.85
N GLY A 77 6.23 -12.20 10.97
CA GLY A 77 5.66 -13.45 10.48
C GLY A 77 4.43 -13.27 9.57
N LEU A 78 4.32 -12.10 8.93
CA LEU A 78 3.25 -11.75 8.02
C LEU A 78 3.70 -11.92 6.57
N GLU A 79 2.77 -12.35 5.73
CA GLU A 79 2.95 -12.42 4.30
C GLU A 79 2.37 -11.15 3.66
N PRO A 80 3.23 -10.25 3.14
CA PRO A 80 2.75 -9.09 2.41
C PRO A 80 2.16 -9.56 1.07
N ILE A 81 1.01 -9.02 0.70
CA ILE A 81 0.39 -9.24 -0.61
C ILE A 81 0.16 -7.90 -1.30
N TRP A 82 0.16 -7.92 -2.63
CA TRP A 82 -0.02 -6.73 -3.45
C TRP A 82 -1.06 -7.01 -4.54
N ALA A 83 -2.19 -6.30 -4.47
CA ALA A 83 -3.19 -6.30 -5.53
C ALA A 83 -3.13 -4.98 -6.29
N CYS A 84 -3.07 -5.04 -7.62
CA CYS A 84 -3.17 -3.85 -8.45
C CYS A 84 -3.95 -4.12 -9.73
N ARG A 85 -4.59 -3.07 -10.25
CA ARG A 85 -5.23 -3.10 -11.57
C ARG A 85 -4.18 -3.21 -12.66
N MET A 86 -4.46 -3.98 -13.70
CA MET A 86 -3.52 -4.18 -14.81
C MET A 86 -3.25 -2.88 -15.58
N GLU A 87 -4.21 -1.96 -15.60
CA GLU A 87 -4.09 -0.62 -16.19
C GLU A 87 -3.22 0.31 -15.32
N ASN A 88 -3.00 -0.03 -14.05
CA ASN A 88 -2.11 0.73 -13.16
C ASN A 88 -0.66 0.24 -13.30
N ILE A 89 -0.07 0.55 -14.46
CA ILE A 89 1.30 0.15 -14.83
C ILE A 89 2.31 0.58 -13.77
N ALA A 90 2.13 1.77 -13.17
CA ALA A 90 3.04 2.27 -12.14
C ALA A 90 3.03 1.41 -10.87
N SER A 91 1.84 0.99 -10.40
CA SER A 91 1.71 0.10 -9.24
C SER A 91 2.25 -1.30 -9.55
N TYR A 92 1.97 -1.82 -10.74
CA TYR A 92 2.50 -3.11 -11.19
C TYR A 92 4.04 -3.13 -11.22
N GLN A 93 4.66 -2.12 -11.84
CA GLN A 93 6.12 -1.99 -11.88
C GLN A 93 6.73 -1.81 -10.50
N LEU A 94 6.05 -1.09 -9.59
CA LEU A 94 6.49 -0.93 -8.21
C LEU A 94 6.49 -2.27 -7.47
N ALA A 95 5.44 -3.08 -7.60
CA ALA A 95 5.37 -4.40 -6.99
C ALA A 95 6.52 -5.31 -7.47
N HIS A 96 6.78 -5.35 -8.78
CA HIS A 96 7.91 -6.10 -9.33
C HIS A 96 9.27 -5.61 -8.81
N LYS A 97 9.47 -4.29 -8.70
CA LYS A 97 10.72 -3.73 -8.12
C LYS A 97 10.91 -4.08 -6.65
N LEU A 98 9.81 -4.31 -5.92
CA LEU A 98 9.82 -4.73 -4.52
C LEU A 98 9.99 -6.25 -4.36
N GLY A 99 10.08 -7.00 -5.47
CA GLY A 99 10.31 -8.45 -5.46
C GLY A 99 9.04 -9.31 -5.53
N PHE A 100 7.86 -8.70 -5.67
CA PHE A 100 6.63 -9.47 -5.88
C PHE A 100 6.60 -10.10 -7.28
N THR A 101 5.94 -11.25 -7.37
CA THR A 101 5.64 -11.90 -8.65
C THR A 101 4.12 -12.08 -8.80
N SER A 102 3.63 -11.97 -10.02
CA SER A 102 2.20 -12.14 -10.29
C SER A 102 1.81 -13.62 -10.17
N THR A 103 0.95 -13.93 -9.21
CA THR A 103 0.46 -15.31 -8.99
C THR A 103 -0.99 -15.49 -9.44
N LEU A 104 -1.76 -14.41 -9.57
CA LEU A 104 -3.18 -14.45 -9.86
C LEU A 104 -3.61 -13.26 -10.74
N TYR A 105 -4.50 -13.54 -11.71
CA TYR A 105 -5.18 -12.52 -12.51
C TYR A 105 -6.69 -12.75 -12.38
N ILE A 106 -7.40 -11.78 -11.81
CA ILE A 106 -8.84 -11.84 -11.62
C ILE A 106 -9.54 -10.73 -12.39
N PRO A 107 -10.67 -11.00 -13.06
CA PRO A 107 -11.50 -9.95 -13.61
C PRO A 107 -12.11 -9.13 -12.48
N TYR A 108 -12.23 -7.82 -12.68
CA TYR A 108 -12.99 -6.94 -11.80
C TYR A 108 -14.04 -6.19 -12.61
N TYR A 109 -15.15 -5.87 -11.97
CA TYR A 109 -16.22 -5.06 -12.57
C TYR A 109 -16.21 -3.67 -11.94
N ARG A 110 -16.41 -2.65 -12.75
CA ARG A 110 -16.70 -1.30 -12.30
C ARG A 110 -18.09 -0.94 -12.80
N LEU A 111 -18.98 -0.52 -11.89
CA LEU A 111 -20.27 0.03 -12.28
C LEU A 111 -20.04 1.36 -13.01
N SER A 112 -20.73 1.55 -14.12
CA SER A 112 -20.77 2.81 -14.86
C SER A 112 -21.68 3.80 -14.11
N VAL A 113 -21.21 4.30 -12.97
CA VAL A 113 -21.84 5.41 -12.26
C VAL A 113 -21.20 6.73 -12.67
#